data_AF-A0A2S1YL19-F1
#
_entry.id   AF-A0A2S1YL19-F1
#
_cell.length_a   1.000
_cell.length_b   1.000
_cell.length_c   1.000
_cell.angle_alpha   90.00
_cell.angle_beta   90.00
_cell.angle_gamma   90.00
#
_symmetry.space_group_name_H-M   'P 1'
#
loop_
_entity.id
_entity.type
_entity.pdbx_description
1 polymer ?
#
loop_
_entity_poly.entity_id
_entity_poly.type
_entity_poly.pdbx_seq_one_letter_code
_entity_poly.pdbx_strand_id
1 'polypeptide(L)' 'MKSNKINDKSKLQNLAGPRVEEGKSNGKLTLEELRKCEGFADVSDSEGEEIIESLYKLSLIAFNSKAT' A
#
# COMPACT_ATOMS: atom_id res chain seq x y z
N MET A 1 -44.47 -4.51 2.19
CA MET A 1 -43.68 -3.27 2.41
C MET A 1 -42.20 -3.63 2.51
N LYS A 2 -41.33 -2.77 1.98
CA LYS A 2 -39.93 -3.04 1.61
C LYS A 2 -39.01 -3.32 2.80
N SER A 3 -38.10 -4.27 2.62
CA SER A 3 -36.94 -4.55 3.47
C SER A 3 -35.97 -3.37 3.49
N ASN A 4 -35.49 -2.96 4.67
CA ASN A 4 -34.41 -1.99 4.79
C ASN A 4 -33.17 -2.67 5.39
N LYS A 5 -32.30 -3.12 4.50
CA LYS A 5 -30.95 -3.59 4.80
C LYS A 5 -30.08 -2.36 5.09
N ILE A 6 -29.78 -2.11 6.36
CA ILE A 6 -28.88 -1.01 6.75
C ILE A 6 -27.48 -1.40 6.30
N ASN A 7 -27.00 -0.63 5.34
CA ASN A 7 -25.75 -0.80 4.62
C ASN A 7 -24.61 -0.16 5.43
N ASP A 8 -23.87 -0.98 6.17
CA ASP A 8 -22.71 -0.62 7.01
C ASP A 8 -21.46 -0.33 6.14
N LYS A 9 -21.60 0.54 5.13
CA LYS A 9 -20.49 1.00 4.25
C LYS A 9 -19.73 2.20 4.82
N SER A 10 -20.21 2.81 5.90
CA SER A 10 -19.63 4.03 6.48
C SER A 10 -18.34 3.79 7.27
N LYS A 11 -17.98 2.54 7.60
CA LYS A 11 -16.75 2.25 8.36
C LYS A 11 -15.49 2.08 7.51
N LEU A 12 -15.63 1.88 6.19
CA LEU A 12 -14.47 1.65 5.31
C LEU A 12 -13.86 2.94 4.73
N GLN A 13 -14.54 4.08 4.84
CA GLN A 13 -14.08 5.34 4.28
C GLN A 13 -12.99 6.06 5.10
N ASN A 14 -12.66 5.53 6.29
CA ASN A 14 -11.62 6.08 7.18
C ASN A 14 -10.35 5.24 7.24
N LEU A 15 -10.20 4.22 6.37
CA LEU A 15 -9.00 3.39 6.30
C LEU A 15 -7.97 3.92 5.28
N ALA A 16 -8.10 5.17 4.85
CA ALA A 16 -7.02 5.84 4.14
C ALA A 16 -5.92 6.13 5.16
N GLY A 17 -5.00 5.17 5.32
CA GLY A 17 -3.70 5.43 5.94
C GLY A 17 -2.99 6.59 5.23
N PRO A 18 -1.83 7.02 5.74
CA PRO A 18 -1.07 8.12 5.14
C PRO A 18 -1.00 7.91 3.63
N ARG A 19 -1.57 8.84 2.86
CA ARG A 19 -1.38 8.84 1.41
C ARG A 19 0.11 9.00 1.20
N VAL A 20 0.76 7.93 0.77
CA VAL A 20 2.10 8.02 0.21
C VAL A 20 1.93 8.94 -0.99
N GLU A 21 2.44 10.17 -0.89
CA GLU A 21 2.40 11.09 -2.03
C GLU A 21 3.12 10.38 -3.18
N GLU A 22 2.52 10.39 -4.38
CA GLU A 22 3.15 9.80 -5.57
C GLU A 22 4.46 10.55 -5.82
N GLY A 23 5.55 10.05 -5.24
CA GLY A 23 6.89 10.47 -5.57
C GLY A 23 7.10 10.29 -7.07
N LYS A 24 8.01 11.05 -7.66
CA LYS A 24 8.37 10.98 -9.09
C LYS A 24 8.89 9.60 -9.55
N SER A 25 8.94 8.61 -8.66
CA SER A 25 9.17 7.21 -8.97
C SER A 25 7.92 6.61 -9.64
N ASN A 26 8.09 5.55 -10.42
CA ASN A 26 7.02 4.90 -11.18
C ASN A 26 6.01 4.14 -10.28
N GLY A 27 5.53 4.74 -9.19
CA GLY A 27 4.73 4.09 -8.15
C GLY A 27 5.53 3.14 -7.25
N LYS A 28 6.87 3.12 -7.37
CA LYS A 28 7.76 2.37 -6.47
C LYS A 28 8.17 3.24 -5.30
N LEU A 29 8.19 2.63 -4.12
CA LEU A 29 8.78 3.23 -2.93
C LEU A 29 10.28 3.50 -3.16
N THR A 30 10.80 4.61 -2.65
CA THR A 30 12.25 4.86 -2.58
C THR A 30 12.84 4.27 -1.30
N LEU A 31 14.17 4.06 -1.26
CA LEU A 31 14.87 3.65 -0.03
C LEU A 31 14.65 4.61 1.14
N GLU A 32 14.60 5.91 0.88
CA GLU A 32 14.34 6.92 1.91
C GLU A 32 12.93 6.79 2.49
N GLU A 33 11.93 6.54 1.63
CA GLU A 33 10.55 6.31 2.06
C GLU A 33 10.41 4.98 2.82
N LEU A 34 11.12 3.92 2.40
CA LEU A 34 11.16 2.66 3.13
C LEU A 34 11.66 2.85 4.57
N ARG A 35 12.75 3.59 4.75
CA ARG A 35 13.34 3.83 6.07
C ARG A 35 12.47 4.69 6.99
N LYS A 36 11.45 5.37 6.46
CA LYS A 36 10.44 6.07 7.27
C LYS A 36 9.40 5.11 7.87
N CYS A 37 9.33 3.86 7.40
CA CYS A 37 8.47 2.84 7.97
C CYS A 37 9.10 2.24 9.24
N GLU A 38 8.27 2.08 10.28
CA GLU A 38 8.69 1.44 11.53
C GLU A 38 9.25 0.03 11.26
N GLY A 39 10.42 -0.27 11.82
CA GLY A 39 11.13 -1.54 11.61
C GLY A 39 12.06 -1.58 10.40
N PHE A 40 12.13 -0.53 9.57
CA PHE A 40 12.97 -0.50 8.37
C PHE A 40 14.05 0.60 8.38
N ALA A 41 14.19 1.36 9.48
CA ALA A 41 15.10 2.51 9.57
C ALA A 41 16.57 2.15 9.25
N ASP A 42 17.03 0.99 9.72
CA ASP A 42 18.42 0.55 9.64
C ASP A 42 18.69 -0.49 8.54
N VAL A 43 17.72 -0.71 7.64
CA VAL A 43 17.87 -1.66 6.53
C VAL A 43 18.98 -1.20 5.59
N SER A 44 19.85 -2.14 5.19
CA SER A 44 20.92 -1.86 4.23
C SER A 44 20.37 -1.50 2.85
N ASP A 45 21.14 -0.79 2.02
CA ASP A 45 20.67 -0.41 0.67
C ASP A 45 20.29 -1.64 -0.16
N SER A 46 21.11 -2.71 -0.14
CA SER A 46 20.83 -3.95 -0.90
C SER A 46 19.54 -4.64 -0.43
N GLU A 47 19.35 -4.77 0.88
CA GLU A 47 18.16 -5.39 1.44
C GLU A 47 16.91 -4.54 1.19
N GLY A 48 17.04 -3.22 1.29
CA GLY A 48 15.95 -2.29 1.03
C GLY A 48 15.47 -2.34 -0.42
N GLU A 49 16.38 -2.42 -1.39
CA GLU A 49 16.00 -2.58 -2.81
C GLU A 49 15.26 -3.89 -3.06
N GLU A 50 15.68 -5.00 -2.43
CA GLU A 50 14.99 -6.29 -2.53
C GLU A 50 13.57 -6.24 -1.93
N ILE A 51 13.41 -5.56 -0.79
CA ILE A 51 12.11 -5.35 -0.15
C ILE A 51 11.20 -4.51 -1.05
N ILE A 52 11.69 -3.39 -1.58
CA ILE A 52 10.95 -2.50 -2.48
C ILE A 52 10.46 -3.27 -3.71
N GLU A 53 11.34 -4.04 -4.34
CA GLU A 53 11.00 -4.82 -5.53
C GLU A 53 9.94 -5.90 -5.22
N SER A 54 10.06 -6.55 -4.06
CA SER A 54 9.10 -7.56 -3.60
C SER A 54 7.72 -6.94 -3.33
N LEU A 55 7.66 -5.80 -2.65
CA LEU A 55 6.42 -5.07 -2.37
C LEU A 55 5.76 -4.58 -3.67
N TYR A 56 6.54 -4.10 -4.63
CA TYR A 56 6.02 -3.69 -5.93
C TYR A 56 5.42 -4.87 -6.71
N LYS A 57 6.08 -6.02 -6.74
CA LYS A 57 5.51 -7.24 -7.37
C LYS A 57 4.21 -7.66 -6.70
N LEU A 58 4.16 -7.63 -5.37
CA LEU A 58 2.95 -7.96 -4.61
C LEU A 58 1.79 -6.99 -4.90
N SER A 59 2.08 -5.69 -5.04
CA SER A 59 1.04 -4.70 -5.35
C SER A 59 0.42 -4.94 -6.74
N LEU A 60 1.22 -5.32 -7.74
CA LEU A 60 0.72 -5.69 -9.07
C LEU A 60 -0.19 -6.93 -9.02
N ILE A 61 0.20 -7.94 -8.24
CA ILE A 61 -0.63 -9.15 -8.05
C ILE A 61 -1.96 -8.79 -7.37
N ALA A 62 -1.92 -8.00 -6.29
CA ALA A 62 -3.11 -7.58 -5.56
C ALA A 62 -4.03 -6.66 -6.36
N PHE A 63 -3.46 -5.85 -7.27
CA PHE A 63 -4.24 -5.04 -8.20
C PHE A 63 -4.96 -5.92 -9.22
N ASN A 64 -4.25 -6.89 -9.80
CA ASN A 64 -4.81 -7.81 -10.79
C ASN A 64 -5.84 -8.79 -10.20
N SER A 65 -5.75 -9.11 -8.90
CA SER A 65 -6.71 -10.01 -8.25
C SER A 65 -8.10 -9.41 -8.05
N LYS A 66 -8.24 -8.07 -8.06
CA LYS A 66 -9.53 -7.38 -8.03
C LYS A 66 -10.23 -7.29 -9.40
N ALA A 67 -9.58 -7.72 -10.48
CA ALA A 67 -10.11 -7.67 -11.84
C ALA A 67 -10.84 -8.97 -12.27
N THR A 68 -10.88 -9.98 -11.39
CA THR A 68 -11.66 -11.22 -11.52
C THR A 68 -12.82 -11.23 -10.55
#